data_AF-A0A6I8VNJ0-F1
#
_entry.id   AF-A0A6I8VNJ0-F1
#
_cell.length_a   1.000
_cell.length_b   1.000
_cell.length_c   1.000
_cell.angle_alpha   90.00
_cell.angle_beta   90.00
_cell.angle_gamma   90.00
#
_symmetry.space_group_name_H-M   'P 1'
#
loop_
_entity.id
_entity.type
_entity.pdbx_description
1 polymer ?
#
loop_
_entity_poly.entity_id
_entity_poly.type
_entity_poly.pdbx_seq_one_letter_code
_entity_poly.pdbx_strand_id
1 'polypeptide(L)'
;MAFLQGLNSGNLMQFSQQSVLREMILQDLQCQSNSLPKLESHNVGGYNFSMDLKEPPKSHWVYSDLLNKLYIRMEKTFNVDVQFKSIMPIQPLNLRVFLCFNKDVSGAVLRCQNHLSTEPVTHHNFKMRESLLRCENPRTTYCGSAQGKGISERYSVLVPLNLSRSGSRNGGLIRQTLAFKFVCQNSCLGRKETSLIFCLENSSGDILAQNFIGVKICTCPKRDCTQEVRHFRGENEKKRKSLATSDNEDDNDVMPAKIRRRTVSCKQETESNDGHDADYLPNDWEVSRTFDGQYRLAITCPKKEWLLQNIEGMIKESAAEVLRSPTKPNLRHYANNLLNLKKRALDLL
;
A
#
# COMPACT_ATOMS: atom_id res chain seq x y z
N MET A 1 37.48 -28.74 27.12
CA MET A 1 38.13 -28.16 25.92
C MET A 1 38.27 -29.22 24.83
N ALA A 2 37.18 -29.59 24.14
CA ALA A 2 37.18 -30.72 23.20
C ALA A 2 36.29 -30.46 21.96
N PHE A 3 36.38 -29.26 21.37
CA PHE A 3 35.61 -28.90 20.15
C PHE A 3 36.50 -28.51 18.96
N LEU A 4 37.82 -28.74 19.02
CA LEU A 4 38.77 -28.32 17.98
C LEU A 4 39.55 -29.48 17.35
N GLN A 5 38.93 -30.67 17.20
CA GLN A 5 39.59 -31.84 16.57
C GLN A 5 38.93 -32.31 15.26
N GLY A 6 38.20 -31.43 14.56
CA GLY A 6 37.58 -31.75 13.26
C GLY A 6 37.73 -30.68 12.16
N LEU A 7 38.51 -29.63 12.41
CA LEU A 7 38.68 -28.52 11.47
C LEU A 7 39.82 -28.82 10.48
N ASN A 8 39.51 -29.59 9.44
CA ASN A 8 40.38 -29.68 8.26
C ASN A 8 40.14 -28.47 7.33
N SER A 9 41.15 -28.08 6.54
CA SER A 9 41.11 -26.93 5.62
C SER A 9 39.92 -26.95 4.66
N GLY A 10 39.50 -28.15 4.21
CA GLY A 10 38.30 -28.34 3.40
C GLY A 10 36.99 -27.99 4.13
N ASN A 11 36.85 -28.38 5.40
CA ASN A 11 35.68 -28.04 6.22
C ASN A 11 35.66 -26.52 6.51
N LEU A 12 36.82 -25.91 6.78
CA LEU A 12 36.90 -24.47 7.05
C LEU A 12 36.52 -23.64 5.82
N MET A 13 36.97 -24.04 4.63
CA MET A 13 36.56 -23.44 3.36
C MET A 13 35.05 -23.63 3.10
N GLN A 14 34.51 -24.80 3.40
CA GLN A 14 33.07 -25.07 3.24
C GLN A 14 32.21 -24.24 4.21
N PHE A 15 32.62 -24.10 5.47
CA PHE A 15 31.97 -23.21 6.43
C PHE A 15 32.07 -21.74 6.00
N SER A 16 33.24 -21.31 5.51
CA SER A 16 33.43 -19.95 4.99
C SER A 16 32.53 -19.68 3.78
N GLN A 17 32.43 -20.61 2.84
CA GLN A 17 31.55 -20.49 1.67
C GLN A 17 30.08 -20.46 2.09
N GLN A 18 29.66 -21.29 3.04
CA GLN A 18 28.30 -21.26 3.60
C GLN A 18 27.99 -19.93 4.30
N SER A 19 28.94 -19.37 5.05
CA SER A 19 28.78 -18.07 5.72
C SER A 19 28.65 -16.92 4.71
N VAL A 20 29.49 -16.90 3.66
CA VAL A 20 29.42 -15.88 2.60
C VAL A 20 28.11 -15.97 1.82
N LEU A 21 27.66 -17.18 1.47
CA LEU A 21 26.36 -17.39 0.83
C LEU A 21 25.21 -16.93 1.73
N ARG A 22 25.29 -17.21 3.04
CA ARG A 22 24.29 -16.76 4.01
C ARG A 22 24.26 -15.23 4.12
N GLU A 23 25.41 -14.57 4.18
CA GLU A 23 25.49 -13.10 4.21
C GLU A 23 24.93 -12.48 2.93
N MET A 24 25.25 -13.03 1.76
CA MET A 24 24.72 -12.56 0.49
C MET A 24 23.19 -12.73 0.40
N ILE A 25 22.64 -13.84 0.90
CA ILE A 25 21.18 -14.06 0.99
C ILE A 25 20.53 -13.05 1.94
N LEU A 26 21.13 -12.80 3.11
CA LEU A 26 20.61 -11.80 4.06
C LEU A 26 20.61 -10.40 3.47
N GLN A 27 21.66 -10.03 2.73
CA GLN A 27 21.75 -8.73 2.06
C GLN A 27 20.72 -8.56 0.94
N ASP A 28 20.44 -9.63 0.17
CA ASP A 28 19.38 -9.62 -0.86
C ASP A 28 17.98 -9.47 -0.23
N LEU A 29 17.70 -10.20 0.86
CA LEU A 29 16.44 -10.10 1.60
C LEU A 29 16.19 -8.69 2.15
N GLN A 30 17.23 -8.03 2.64
CA GLN A 30 17.18 -6.66 3.15
C GLN A 30 16.95 -5.62 2.03
N CYS A 31 17.40 -5.92 0.80
CA CYS A 31 17.11 -5.10 -0.38
C CYS A 31 15.63 -5.20 -0.80
N GLN A 32 14.99 -6.35 -0.57
CA GLN A 32 13.59 -6.57 -0.98
C GLN A 32 12.61 -5.68 -0.21
N SER A 33 12.83 -5.42 1.07
CA SER A 33 11.92 -4.59 1.90
C SER A 33 11.83 -3.13 1.43
N ASN A 34 12.89 -2.59 0.82
CA ASN A 34 12.95 -1.22 0.31
C ASN A 34 12.65 -1.12 -1.19
N SER A 35 12.48 -2.27 -1.86
CA SER A 35 12.17 -2.33 -3.28
C SER A 35 10.67 -2.12 -3.55
N LEU A 36 10.32 -1.87 -4.82
CA LEU A 36 8.93 -1.81 -5.24
C LEU A 36 8.26 -3.18 -5.07
N PRO A 37 6.99 -3.23 -4.64
CA PRO A 37 6.27 -4.48 -4.49
C PRO A 37 6.13 -5.19 -5.83
N LYS A 38 6.57 -6.45 -5.88
CA LYS A 38 6.35 -7.37 -7.00
C LYS A 38 5.12 -8.20 -6.71
N LEU A 39 4.22 -8.39 -7.68
CA LEU A 39 3.05 -9.26 -7.54
C LEU A 39 3.39 -10.71 -7.85
N GLU A 40 4.30 -11.26 -7.05
CA GLU A 40 4.81 -12.62 -7.20
C GLU A 40 4.75 -13.34 -5.86
N SER A 41 4.53 -14.64 -5.89
CA SER A 41 4.60 -15.47 -4.69
C SER A 41 5.97 -16.12 -4.60
N HIS A 42 6.62 -16.01 -3.44
CA HIS A 42 7.92 -16.64 -3.19
C HIS A 42 8.02 -17.11 -1.73
N ASN A 43 8.90 -18.09 -1.50
CA ASN A 43 9.12 -18.68 -0.19
C ASN A 43 10.62 -18.88 0.04
N VAL A 44 11.37 -17.78 -0.03
CA VAL A 44 12.84 -17.77 0.04
C VAL A 44 13.34 -18.31 1.38
N GLY A 45 12.64 -17.99 2.48
CA GLY A 45 12.98 -18.43 3.82
C GLY A 45 12.60 -19.87 4.15
N GLY A 46 11.95 -20.62 3.24
CA GLY A 46 11.61 -22.03 3.46
C GLY A 46 10.48 -22.28 4.47
N TYR A 47 9.76 -21.25 4.91
CA TYR A 47 8.69 -21.33 5.91
C TYR A 47 7.39 -21.96 5.37
N ASN A 48 7.34 -22.33 4.09
CA ASN A 48 6.14 -22.89 3.45
C ASN A 48 4.88 -22.06 3.73
N PHE A 49 5.04 -20.76 3.56
CA PHE A 49 4.03 -19.76 3.88
C PHE A 49 2.84 -19.87 2.90
N SER A 50 1.65 -20.12 3.44
CA SER A 50 0.40 -20.20 2.69
C SER A 50 -0.74 -19.50 3.43
N MET A 51 -1.79 -19.17 2.68
CA MET A 51 -2.94 -18.43 3.19
C MET A 51 -4.22 -19.03 2.64
N ASP A 52 -5.14 -19.34 3.54
CA ASP A 52 -6.46 -19.85 3.18
C ASP A 52 -7.54 -18.87 3.61
N LEU A 53 -8.45 -18.55 2.70
CA LEU A 53 -9.64 -17.77 2.98
C LEU A 53 -10.85 -18.69 2.93
N LYS A 54 -11.48 -18.94 4.08
CA LYS A 54 -12.69 -19.76 4.17
C LYS A 54 -13.91 -18.88 4.30
N GLU A 55 -14.72 -18.80 3.24
CA GLU A 55 -15.96 -18.04 3.23
C GLU A 55 -16.97 -18.67 4.22
N PRO A 56 -17.43 -17.93 5.25
CA PRO A 56 -18.46 -18.42 6.15
C PRO A 56 -19.84 -18.37 5.48
N PRO A 57 -20.80 -19.23 5.90
CA PRO A 57 -22.16 -19.16 5.39
C PRO A 57 -22.78 -17.78 5.66
N LYS A 58 -23.41 -17.19 4.63
CA LYS A 58 -24.01 -15.82 4.66
C LYS A 58 -23.01 -14.69 4.92
N SER A 59 -21.79 -14.81 4.41
CA SER A 59 -20.76 -13.77 4.42
C SER A 59 -21.16 -12.49 3.65
N HIS A 60 -20.49 -11.39 3.98
CA HIS A 60 -20.48 -10.15 3.20
C HIS A 60 -19.28 -10.05 2.25
N TRP A 61 -18.62 -11.17 1.99
CA TRP A 61 -17.45 -11.27 1.14
C TRP A 61 -17.43 -12.63 0.45
N VAL A 62 -16.84 -12.68 -0.73
CA VAL A 62 -16.71 -13.89 -1.54
C VAL A 62 -15.28 -13.98 -1.99
N TYR A 63 -14.70 -15.17 -1.92
CA TYR A 63 -13.39 -15.44 -2.45
C TYR A 63 -13.51 -16.36 -3.65
N SER A 64 -12.84 -16.00 -4.76
CA SER A 64 -12.80 -16.82 -5.96
C SER A 64 -11.42 -17.44 -6.10
N ASP A 65 -11.34 -18.76 -5.91
CA ASP A 65 -10.11 -19.51 -6.14
C ASP A 65 -9.65 -19.42 -7.61
N LEU A 66 -10.61 -19.39 -8.54
CA LEU A 66 -10.32 -19.29 -9.98
C LEU A 66 -9.58 -18.00 -10.35
N LEU A 67 -9.93 -16.89 -9.70
CA LEU A 67 -9.34 -15.57 -9.97
C LEU A 67 -8.28 -15.19 -8.93
N ASN A 68 -8.06 -16.03 -7.90
CA ASN A 68 -7.28 -15.69 -6.71
C ASN A 68 -7.66 -14.30 -6.16
N LYS A 69 -8.97 -14.02 -6.03
CA LYS A 69 -9.51 -12.67 -5.82
C LYS A 69 -10.61 -12.62 -4.77
N LEU A 70 -10.48 -11.69 -3.82
CA LEU A 70 -11.44 -11.39 -2.77
C LEU A 70 -12.36 -10.23 -3.17
N TYR A 71 -13.66 -10.44 -3.04
CA TYR A 71 -14.69 -9.43 -3.20
C TYR A 71 -15.33 -9.17 -1.84
N ILE A 72 -15.39 -7.92 -1.38
CA ILE A 72 -15.82 -7.62 -0.02
C ILE A 72 -16.51 -6.27 0.09
N ARG A 73 -17.50 -6.17 0.99
CA ARG A 73 -18.10 -4.88 1.37
C ARG A 73 -17.20 -4.08 2.31
N MET A 74 -17.20 -2.76 2.14
CA MET A 74 -16.53 -1.85 3.06
C MET A 74 -17.01 -2.07 4.50
N GLU A 75 -16.09 -1.93 5.46
CA GLU A 75 -16.29 -2.13 6.90
C GLU A 75 -16.73 -3.53 7.34
N LYS A 76 -16.72 -4.51 6.42
CA LYS A 76 -16.95 -5.91 6.76
C LYS A 76 -15.63 -6.63 6.95
N THR A 77 -15.62 -7.52 7.92
CA THR A 77 -14.43 -8.28 8.31
C THR A 77 -14.37 -9.60 7.53
N PHE A 78 -13.17 -9.95 7.07
CA PHE A 78 -12.83 -11.25 6.50
C PHE A 78 -11.69 -11.87 7.29
N ASN A 79 -11.67 -13.20 7.33
CA ASN A 79 -10.66 -13.96 8.04
C ASN A 79 -9.70 -14.60 7.05
N VAL A 80 -8.41 -14.52 7.36
CA VAL A 80 -7.32 -15.17 6.64
C VAL A 80 -6.64 -16.14 7.59
N ASP A 81 -6.63 -17.41 7.22
CA ASP A 81 -5.90 -18.45 7.92
C ASP A 81 -4.48 -18.51 7.38
N VAL A 82 -3.56 -17.92 8.13
CA VAL A 82 -2.14 -17.90 7.79
C VAL A 82 -1.49 -19.18 8.29
N GLN A 83 -0.77 -19.86 7.42
CA GLN A 83 -0.10 -21.11 7.68
C GLN A 83 1.38 -21.02 7.33
N PHE A 84 2.23 -21.47 8.25
CA PHE A 84 3.68 -21.47 8.06
C PHE A 84 4.33 -22.53 8.94
N LYS A 85 5.51 -23.00 8.52
CA LYS A 85 6.32 -23.99 9.22
C LYS A 85 7.30 -23.28 10.16
N SER A 86 7.43 -23.76 11.40
CA SER A 86 8.51 -23.29 12.28
C SER A 86 9.85 -23.87 11.84
N ILE A 87 10.89 -23.03 11.77
CA ILE A 87 12.26 -23.42 11.43
C ILE A 87 13.14 -23.09 12.64
N MET A 88 14.08 -23.99 12.96
CA MET A 88 15.06 -23.77 14.02
C MET A 88 16.26 -22.98 13.47
N PRO A 89 16.80 -21.99 14.22
CA PRO A 89 16.35 -21.54 15.53
C PRO A 89 15.05 -20.71 15.46
N ILE A 90 14.18 -20.89 16.46
CA ILE A 90 12.90 -20.16 16.53
C ILE A 90 13.20 -18.67 16.65
N GLN A 91 12.72 -17.90 15.69
CA GLN A 91 12.83 -16.44 15.66
C GLN A 91 11.42 -15.80 15.61
N PRO A 92 11.24 -14.59 16.16
CA PRO A 92 9.98 -13.87 16.03
C PRO A 92 9.68 -13.56 14.56
N LEU A 93 8.43 -13.81 14.16
CA LEU A 93 7.94 -13.55 12.81
C LEU A 93 6.80 -12.54 12.86
N ASN A 94 6.77 -11.65 11.89
CA ASN A 94 5.71 -10.69 11.69
C ASN A 94 5.06 -10.92 10.33
N LEU A 95 3.76 -10.69 10.25
CA LEU A 95 3.05 -10.63 8.99
C LEU A 95 2.81 -9.16 8.63
N ARG A 96 3.44 -8.68 7.56
CA ARG A 96 3.11 -7.40 6.95
C ARG A 96 2.04 -7.61 5.89
N VAL A 97 1.00 -6.79 5.95
CA VAL A 97 -0.08 -6.78 4.96
C VAL A 97 -0.31 -5.38 4.44
N PHE A 98 -0.33 -5.21 3.12
CA PHE A 98 -0.53 -3.90 2.49
C PHE A 98 -1.21 -4.03 1.12
N LEU A 99 -1.78 -2.93 0.64
CA LEU A 99 -2.39 -2.87 -0.69
C LEU A 99 -1.43 -2.31 -1.73
N CYS A 100 -1.52 -2.83 -2.94
CA CYS A 100 -0.80 -2.35 -4.11
C CYS A 100 -1.75 -2.26 -5.31
N PHE A 101 -1.55 -1.30 -6.21
CA PHE A 101 -2.22 -1.33 -7.52
C PHE A 101 -1.54 -2.33 -8.44
N ASN A 102 -2.31 -3.01 -9.29
CA ASN A 102 -1.77 -4.04 -10.17
C ASN A 102 -0.89 -3.47 -11.27
N LYS A 103 -1.29 -2.34 -11.86
CA LYS A 103 -0.58 -1.69 -12.98
C LYS A 103 0.36 -0.57 -12.53
N ASP A 104 0.02 0.08 -11.43
CA ASP A 104 0.72 1.26 -10.91
C ASP A 104 1.36 0.92 -9.57
N VAL A 105 2.31 -0.02 -9.60
CA VAL A 105 2.95 -0.53 -8.38
C VAL A 105 3.74 0.56 -7.66
N SER A 106 4.08 1.67 -8.31
CA SER A 106 4.79 2.80 -7.72
C SER A 106 3.93 3.65 -6.79
N GLY A 107 2.61 3.74 -7.07
CA GLY A 107 1.67 4.53 -6.29
C GLY A 107 1.26 3.84 -4.99
N ALA A 108 1.29 4.57 -3.88
CA ALA A 108 0.72 4.12 -2.62
C ALA A 108 -0.82 4.09 -2.72
N VAL A 109 -1.45 3.08 -2.11
CA VAL A 109 -2.91 3.00 -2.03
C VAL A 109 -3.39 3.79 -0.81
N LEU A 110 -4.00 4.94 -1.06
CA LEU A 110 -4.43 5.87 -0.01
C LEU A 110 -5.94 5.81 0.22
N ARG A 111 -6.37 6.12 1.46
CA ARG A 111 -7.79 6.38 1.74
C ARG A 111 -8.21 7.69 1.08
N CYS A 112 -9.48 7.78 0.68
CA CYS A 112 -10.02 9.04 0.17
C CYS A 112 -10.34 10.03 1.31
N GLN A 113 -10.34 11.31 0.98
CA GLN A 113 -10.57 12.38 1.94
C GLN A 113 -11.93 12.27 2.65
N ASN A 114 -12.98 11.87 1.92
CA ASN A 114 -14.33 11.72 2.47
C ASN A 114 -14.42 10.64 3.57
N HIS A 115 -13.65 9.55 3.45
CA HIS A 115 -13.61 8.52 4.49
C HIS A 115 -12.59 8.82 5.59
N LEU A 116 -11.60 9.69 5.33
CA LEU A 116 -10.68 10.18 6.36
C LEU A 116 -11.38 11.18 7.28
N SER A 117 -12.27 12.02 6.76
CA SER A 117 -12.97 13.06 7.53
C SER A 117 -13.96 12.50 8.55
N THR A 118 -14.46 11.27 8.36
CA THR A 118 -15.40 10.63 9.31
C THR A 118 -14.74 10.20 10.62
N GLU A 119 -13.41 10.17 10.68
CA GLU A 119 -12.67 9.71 11.85
C GLU A 119 -11.77 10.83 12.40
N PRO A 120 -11.95 11.24 13.68
CA PRO A 120 -11.19 12.33 14.26
C PRO A 120 -9.72 11.94 14.41
N VAL A 121 -8.83 12.92 14.22
CA VAL A 121 -7.39 12.73 14.42
C VAL A 121 -7.08 12.77 15.91
N THR A 122 -6.44 11.73 16.41
CA THR A 122 -5.84 11.70 17.73
C THR A 122 -4.37 11.30 17.62
N HIS A 123 -3.55 11.68 18.60
CA HIS A 123 -2.13 11.32 18.61
C HIS A 123 -1.87 9.81 18.50
N HIS A 124 -2.79 8.98 18.98
CA HIS A 124 -2.64 7.53 19.03
C HIS A 124 -3.22 6.80 17.80
N ASN A 125 -4.07 7.47 16.99
CA ASN A 125 -4.73 6.82 15.86
C ASN A 125 -4.20 7.28 14.49
N PHE A 126 -3.29 8.25 14.40
CA PHE A 126 -2.88 8.87 13.14
C PHE A 126 -2.55 7.85 12.03
N LYS A 127 -1.65 6.90 12.31
CA LYS A 127 -1.25 5.87 11.32
C LYS A 127 -2.37 4.87 11.01
N MET A 128 -3.17 4.51 12.01
CA MET A 128 -4.34 3.63 11.81
C MET A 128 -5.41 4.31 10.96
N ARG A 129 -5.63 5.60 11.18
CA ARG A 129 -6.58 6.43 10.44
C ARG A 129 -6.18 6.51 8.97
N GLU A 130 -4.91 6.72 8.67
CA GLU A 130 -4.46 6.81 7.27
C GLU A 130 -4.49 5.46 6.55
N SER A 131 -4.34 4.35 7.27
CA SER A 131 -4.36 3.00 6.70
C SER A 131 -5.75 2.59 6.19
N LEU A 132 -5.82 2.21 4.91
CA LEU A 132 -7.04 1.67 4.29
C LEU A 132 -7.40 0.29 4.84
N LEU A 133 -6.38 -0.53 5.13
CA LEU A 133 -6.53 -1.84 5.74
C LEU A 133 -6.51 -1.71 7.26
N ARG A 134 -7.40 -2.42 7.95
CA ARG A 134 -7.39 -2.56 9.41
C ARG A 134 -7.32 -4.03 9.79
N CYS A 135 -6.65 -4.32 10.89
CA CYS A 135 -6.68 -5.63 11.54
C CYS A 135 -7.36 -5.52 12.90
N GLU A 136 -8.14 -6.54 13.26
CA GLU A 136 -8.82 -6.62 14.56
C GLU A 136 -7.92 -7.15 15.67
N ASN A 137 -6.71 -7.64 15.33
CA ASN A 137 -5.76 -8.13 16.33
C ASN A 137 -5.21 -6.95 17.17
N PRO A 138 -5.29 -6.98 18.51
CA PRO A 138 -4.83 -5.89 19.36
C PRO A 138 -3.31 -5.67 19.33
N ARG A 139 -2.52 -6.68 18.93
CA ARG A 139 -1.05 -6.57 18.78
C ARG A 139 -0.62 -6.00 17.43
N THR A 140 -1.56 -5.48 16.65
CA THR A 140 -1.29 -4.90 15.35
C THR A 140 -0.59 -3.55 15.48
N THR A 141 0.45 -3.34 14.68
CA THR A 141 1.11 -2.06 14.51
C THR A 141 0.85 -1.52 13.11
N TYR A 142 0.53 -0.22 13.01
CA TYR A 142 0.33 0.47 11.73
C TYR A 142 1.59 1.25 11.38
N CYS A 143 2.12 1.03 10.18
CA CYS A 143 3.36 1.62 9.69
C CYS A 143 3.17 2.25 8.31
N GLY A 144 4.16 3.04 7.88
CA GLY A 144 4.21 3.63 6.55
C GLY A 144 3.81 5.10 6.46
N SER A 145 3.82 5.60 5.23
CA SER A 145 3.53 6.99 4.87
C SER A 145 2.87 7.08 3.49
N ALA A 146 2.26 8.22 3.19
CA ALA A 146 1.62 8.50 1.90
C ALA A 146 2.63 8.58 0.73
N GLN A 147 3.90 8.85 1.03
CA GLN A 147 4.99 8.95 0.03
C GLN A 147 5.80 7.66 -0.10
N GLY A 148 5.44 6.61 0.66
CA GLY A 148 6.17 5.36 0.65
C GLY A 148 6.14 4.68 -0.71
N LYS A 149 7.32 4.33 -1.23
CA LYS A 149 7.45 3.58 -2.48
C LYS A 149 7.92 2.15 -2.20
N GLY A 150 8.76 1.94 -1.21
CA GLY A 150 9.17 0.59 -0.79
C GLY A 150 8.03 -0.18 -0.10
N ILE A 151 8.21 -1.50 0.06
CA ILE A 151 7.30 -2.36 0.84
C ILE A 151 7.23 -1.88 2.31
N SER A 152 8.37 -1.51 2.89
CA SER A 152 8.50 -1.07 4.28
C SER A 152 7.92 0.33 4.55
N GLU A 153 7.93 1.21 3.55
CA GLU A 153 7.61 2.63 3.66
C GLU A 153 6.11 2.96 3.43
N ARG A 154 5.37 2.04 2.81
CA ARG A 154 3.95 2.20 2.50
C ARG A 154 3.06 1.88 3.68
N TYR A 155 1.84 2.43 3.66
CA TYR A 155 0.82 2.07 4.64
C TYR A 155 0.62 0.57 4.69
N SER A 156 0.98 0.00 5.83
CA SER A 156 1.03 -1.43 6.05
C SER A 156 0.63 -1.75 7.48
N VAL A 157 0.07 -2.95 7.61
CA VAL A 157 -0.40 -3.52 8.86
C VAL A 157 0.58 -4.62 9.25
N LEU A 158 1.25 -4.47 10.38
CA LEU A 158 2.19 -5.44 10.94
C LEU A 158 1.53 -6.20 12.07
N VAL A 159 1.46 -7.53 11.95
CA VAL A 159 0.83 -8.41 12.93
C VAL A 159 1.84 -9.45 13.41
N PRO A 160 2.21 -9.46 14.70
CA PRO A 160 3.07 -10.50 15.26
C PRO A 160 2.43 -11.88 15.16
N LEU A 161 3.19 -12.85 14.64
CA LEU A 161 2.76 -14.24 14.52
C LEU A 161 3.11 -15.03 15.79
N ASN A 162 2.16 -15.83 16.24
CA ASN A 162 2.30 -16.63 17.45
C ASN A 162 2.89 -17.99 17.12
N LEU A 163 4.15 -18.18 17.52
CA LEU A 163 4.86 -19.45 17.35
C LEU A 163 4.40 -20.53 18.35
N SER A 164 3.65 -20.14 19.39
CA SER A 164 3.25 -21.02 20.50
C SER A 164 2.02 -21.88 20.23
N ARG A 165 1.24 -21.62 19.16
CA ARG A 165 -0.03 -22.34 18.88
C ARG A 165 0.17 -23.64 18.08
N SER A 166 1.27 -24.35 18.34
CA SER A 166 1.55 -25.65 17.72
C SER A 166 0.63 -26.72 18.31
N GLY A 167 -0.52 -26.92 17.67
CA GLY A 167 -1.30 -28.14 17.84
C GLY A 167 -0.66 -29.23 16.96
N SER A 168 -0.11 -30.26 17.60
CA SER A 168 0.58 -31.45 17.04
C SER A 168 -0.17 -32.24 15.95
N ARG A 169 -1.27 -31.74 15.37
CA ARG A 169 -2.15 -32.48 14.47
C ARG A 169 -1.84 -32.31 12.97
N ASN A 170 -1.04 -31.31 12.57
CA ASN A 170 -0.83 -30.96 11.15
C ASN A 170 0.67 -30.83 10.76
N GLY A 171 1.50 -31.86 11.00
CA GLY A 171 2.82 -31.97 10.37
C GLY A 171 3.84 -30.85 10.67
N GLY A 172 3.69 -30.14 11.79
CA GLY A 172 4.59 -29.04 12.18
C GLY A 172 4.26 -27.67 11.57
N LEU A 173 3.13 -27.54 10.86
CA LEU A 173 2.62 -26.24 10.43
C LEU A 173 1.86 -25.53 11.56
N ILE A 174 2.19 -24.26 11.77
CA ILE A 174 1.51 -23.34 12.67
C ILE A 174 0.43 -22.63 11.86
N ARG A 175 -0.77 -22.54 12.45
CA ARG A 175 -1.92 -21.84 11.88
C ARG A 175 -2.34 -20.70 12.78
N GLN A 176 -2.54 -19.52 12.21
CA GLN A 176 -3.10 -18.36 12.90
C GLN A 176 -4.14 -17.68 12.03
N THR A 177 -5.37 -17.58 12.54
CA THR A 177 -6.45 -16.84 11.90
C THR A 177 -6.31 -15.35 12.23
N LEU A 178 -6.32 -14.51 11.20
CA LEU A 178 -6.29 -13.06 11.33
C LEU A 178 -7.51 -12.45 10.66
N ALA A 179 -8.09 -11.46 11.33
CA ALA A 179 -9.28 -10.75 10.88
C ALA A 179 -8.89 -9.37 10.35
N PHE A 180 -9.29 -9.07 9.11
CA PHE A 180 -9.01 -7.83 8.42
C PHE A 180 -10.28 -7.18 7.89
N LYS A 181 -10.26 -5.85 7.72
CA LYS A 181 -11.34 -5.08 7.10
C LYS A 181 -10.80 -3.90 6.31
N PHE A 182 -11.59 -3.43 5.34
CA PHE A 182 -11.26 -2.26 4.52
C PHE A 182 -12.19 -1.09 4.84
N VAL A 183 -11.64 0.11 4.96
CA VAL A 183 -12.39 1.34 5.32
C VAL A 183 -12.46 2.38 4.21
N CYS A 184 -12.32 1.91 2.96
CA CYS A 184 -12.54 2.70 1.75
C CYS A 184 -12.94 1.75 0.60
N GLN A 185 -13.58 2.26 -0.45
CA GLN A 185 -14.03 1.45 -1.59
C GLN A 185 -13.12 1.62 -2.81
N ASN A 186 -13.10 0.64 -3.72
CA ASN A 186 -12.34 0.75 -4.97
C ASN A 186 -12.86 1.90 -5.86
N SER A 187 -14.14 2.28 -5.75
CA SER A 187 -14.70 3.46 -6.44
C SER A 187 -13.97 4.76 -6.08
N CYS A 188 -13.48 4.88 -4.84
CA CYS A 188 -12.71 6.04 -4.38
C CYS A 188 -11.25 6.00 -4.86
N LEU A 189 -10.73 4.81 -5.17
CA LEU A 189 -9.35 4.57 -5.61
C LEU A 189 -9.20 4.69 -7.15
N GLY A 190 -10.10 5.45 -7.79
CA GLY A 190 -10.14 5.56 -9.26
C GLY A 190 -10.50 4.25 -9.97
N ARG A 191 -11.16 3.31 -9.29
CA ARG A 191 -11.54 1.98 -9.80
C ARG A 191 -10.35 1.16 -10.34
N LYS A 192 -9.13 1.49 -9.92
CA LYS A 192 -7.93 0.73 -10.26
C LYS A 192 -8.02 -0.67 -9.65
N GLU A 193 -7.44 -1.65 -10.35
CA GLU A 193 -7.25 -3.00 -9.82
C GLU A 193 -6.23 -2.97 -8.69
N THR A 194 -6.60 -3.58 -7.58
CA THR A 194 -5.81 -3.63 -6.35
C THR A 194 -5.57 -5.06 -5.94
N SER A 195 -4.39 -5.33 -5.40
CA SER A 195 -4.02 -6.59 -4.78
C SER A 195 -3.60 -6.35 -3.34
N LEU A 196 -3.87 -7.34 -2.49
CA LEU A 196 -3.44 -7.39 -1.11
C LEU A 196 -2.24 -8.33 -1.03
N ILE A 197 -1.11 -7.78 -0.58
CA ILE A 197 0.16 -8.48 -0.47
C ILE A 197 0.40 -8.81 0.99
N PHE A 198 0.86 -10.02 1.23
CA PHE A 198 1.20 -10.56 2.53
C PHE A 198 2.66 -10.98 2.53
N CYS A 199 3.46 -10.33 3.37
CA CYS A 199 4.87 -10.64 3.54
C CYS A 199 5.10 -11.23 4.93
N LEU A 200 5.75 -12.38 4.98
CA LEU A 200 6.29 -12.94 6.21
C LEU A 200 7.67 -12.32 6.45
N GLU A 201 7.79 -11.54 7.51
CA GLU A 201 9.01 -10.80 7.85
C GLU A 201 9.64 -11.32 9.15
N ASN A 202 10.97 -11.24 9.24
CA ASN A 202 11.69 -11.44 10.50
C ASN A 202 11.69 -10.17 11.37
N SER A 203 12.36 -10.21 12.53
CA SER A 203 12.53 -9.03 13.39
C SER A 203 13.34 -7.89 12.75
N SER A 204 14.17 -8.20 11.77
CA SER A 204 15.01 -7.24 11.05
C SER A 204 14.25 -6.53 9.92
N GLY A 205 13.05 -7.00 9.57
CA GLY A 205 12.25 -6.48 8.45
C GLY A 205 12.51 -7.15 7.11
N ASP A 206 13.29 -8.24 7.10
CA ASP A 206 13.61 -9.00 5.88
C ASP A 206 12.41 -9.86 5.46
N ILE A 207 12.10 -9.86 4.16
CA ILE A 207 10.95 -10.59 3.60
C ILE A 207 11.33 -12.05 3.33
N LEU A 208 10.87 -12.96 4.19
CA LEU A 208 11.15 -14.40 4.10
C LEU A 208 10.24 -15.11 3.11
N ALA A 209 9.00 -14.67 3.00
CA ALA A 209 8.04 -15.21 2.05
C ALA A 209 7.02 -14.14 1.69
N GLN A 210 6.44 -14.26 0.51
CA GLN A 210 5.42 -13.36 0.02
C GLN A 210 4.34 -14.15 -0.69
N ASN A 211 3.10 -13.75 -0.48
CA ASN A 211 1.95 -14.23 -1.22
C ASN A 211 0.96 -13.08 -1.41
N PHE A 212 0.10 -13.14 -2.42
CA PHE A 212 -0.82 -12.07 -2.74
C PHE A 212 -2.16 -12.60 -3.24
N ILE A 213 -3.21 -11.81 -3.03
CA ILE A 213 -4.54 -12.04 -3.58
C ILE A 213 -5.05 -10.75 -4.23
N GLY A 214 -5.79 -10.86 -5.32
CA GLY A 214 -6.54 -9.72 -5.85
C GLY A 214 -7.61 -9.28 -4.86
N VAL A 215 -7.94 -7.99 -4.80
CA VAL A 215 -9.02 -7.47 -3.96
C VAL A 215 -9.90 -6.49 -4.71
N LYS A 216 -11.22 -6.62 -4.51
CA LYS A 216 -12.23 -5.68 -4.97
C LYS A 216 -13.20 -5.33 -3.84
N ILE A 217 -13.07 -4.11 -3.32
CA ILE A 217 -13.95 -3.57 -2.29
C ILE A 217 -15.16 -2.93 -2.97
N CYS A 218 -16.31 -3.59 -2.87
CA CYS A 218 -17.51 -3.29 -3.64
C CYS A 218 -18.80 -3.48 -2.81
N THR A 219 -19.91 -2.91 -3.29
CA THR A 219 -21.21 -2.98 -2.59
C THR A 219 -21.90 -4.34 -2.76
N CYS A 220 -21.67 -5.03 -3.89
CA CYS A 220 -22.30 -6.32 -4.20
C CYS A 220 -21.27 -7.40 -4.59
N PRO A 221 -20.52 -7.97 -3.61
CA PRO A 221 -19.45 -8.93 -3.87
C PRO A 221 -19.84 -10.12 -4.75
N LYS A 222 -20.97 -10.76 -4.46
CA LYS A 222 -21.48 -11.92 -5.22
C LYS A 222 -21.73 -11.60 -6.69
N ARG A 223 -22.35 -10.44 -6.98
CA ARG A 223 -22.65 -9.98 -8.34
C ARG A 223 -21.37 -9.73 -9.11
N ASP A 224 -20.44 -8.98 -8.51
CA ASP A 224 -19.17 -8.62 -9.13
C ASP A 224 -18.29 -9.85 -9.38
N CYS A 225 -18.19 -10.76 -8.42
CA CYS A 225 -17.47 -12.02 -8.57
C CYS A 225 -18.05 -12.86 -9.73
N THR A 226 -19.38 -13.02 -9.77
CA THR A 226 -20.04 -13.81 -10.82
C THR A 226 -19.82 -13.20 -12.20
N GLN A 227 -19.91 -11.88 -12.30
CA GLN A 227 -19.70 -11.15 -13.55
C GLN A 227 -18.26 -11.31 -14.06
N GLU A 228 -17.27 -11.18 -13.17
CA GLU A 228 -15.86 -11.28 -13.53
C GLU A 228 -15.46 -12.73 -13.87
N VAL A 229 -15.96 -13.72 -13.13
CA VAL A 229 -15.76 -15.15 -13.46
C VAL A 229 -16.36 -15.50 -14.82
N ARG A 230 -17.56 -14.98 -15.14
CA ARG A 230 -18.18 -15.17 -16.46
C ARG A 230 -17.33 -14.55 -17.58
N HIS A 231 -16.82 -13.35 -17.35
CA HIS A 231 -15.92 -12.68 -18.30
C HIS A 231 -14.65 -13.50 -18.53
N PHE A 232 -13.99 -13.93 -17.46
CA PHE A 232 -12.77 -14.73 -17.52
C PHE A 232 -12.97 -16.06 -18.26
N ARG A 233 -14.09 -16.74 -18.04
CA ARG A 233 -14.44 -17.97 -18.77
C ARG A 233 -14.71 -17.69 -20.25
N GLY A 234 -15.49 -16.65 -20.56
CA GLY A 234 -15.81 -16.27 -21.93
C GLY A 234 -14.59 -15.81 -22.75
N GLU A 235 -13.64 -15.10 -22.13
CA GLU A 235 -12.36 -14.75 -22.77
C GLU A 235 -11.50 -15.99 -23.06
N ASN A 236 -11.44 -16.94 -22.13
CA ASN A 236 -10.70 -18.18 -22.34
C ASN A 236 -11.34 -19.05 -23.43
N GLU A 237 -12.67 -19.09 -23.54
CA GLU A 237 -13.35 -19.78 -24.63
C GLU A 237 -13.08 -19.14 -26.00
N LYS A 238 -13.04 -17.80 -26.07
CA LYS A 238 -12.65 -17.08 -27.29
C LYS A 238 -11.19 -17.34 -27.68
N LYS A 239 -10.26 -17.32 -26.71
CA LYS A 239 -8.84 -17.66 -26.95
C LYS A 239 -8.65 -19.10 -27.43
N ARG A 240 -9.42 -20.06 -26.88
CA ARG A 240 -9.36 -21.46 -27.32
C ARG A 240 -9.93 -21.66 -28.73
N LYS A 241 -10.96 -20.91 -29.11
CA LYS A 241 -11.48 -20.92 -30.49
C LYS A 241 -10.52 -20.26 -31.48
N SER A 242 -9.87 -19.15 -31.11
CA SER A 242 -8.89 -18.49 -31.98
C SER A 242 -7.61 -19.29 -32.18
N LEU A 243 -7.18 -20.10 -31.19
CA LEU A 243 -6.07 -21.05 -31.36
C LEU A 243 -6.45 -22.29 -32.20
N ALA A 244 -7.73 -22.63 -32.30
CA ALA A 244 -8.20 -23.75 -33.12
C ALA A 244 -8.44 -23.36 -34.58
N THR A 245 -8.43 -22.06 -34.90
CA THR A 245 -8.68 -21.52 -36.25
C THR A 245 -7.42 -21.00 -36.96
N SER A 246 -6.22 -21.23 -36.44
CA SER A 246 -4.97 -20.77 -37.06
C SER A 246 -4.35 -21.74 -38.09
N ASP A 247 -5.03 -22.85 -38.43
CA ASP A 247 -4.54 -23.84 -39.41
C ASP A 247 -5.34 -23.87 -40.73
N ASN A 248 -6.16 -22.87 -41.03
CA ASN A 248 -6.76 -22.75 -42.36
C ASN A 248 -6.87 -21.28 -42.78
N GLU A 249 -5.90 -20.81 -43.55
CA GLU A 249 -6.11 -19.73 -44.52
C GLU A 249 -6.68 -20.38 -45.79
N ASP A 250 -7.91 -20.06 -46.19
CA ASP A 250 -8.13 -19.24 -47.39
C ASP A 250 -9.62 -18.84 -47.61
N ASP A 251 -9.73 -17.58 -48.02
CA ASP A 251 -10.66 -16.91 -48.94
C ASP A 251 -12.17 -16.58 -48.69
N ASN A 252 -12.43 -15.31 -49.04
CA ASN A 252 -13.64 -14.61 -49.53
C ASN A 252 -14.90 -14.35 -48.66
N ASP A 253 -15.15 -13.05 -48.42
CA ASP A 253 -16.17 -12.22 -49.10
C ASP A 253 -16.99 -11.22 -48.23
N VAL A 254 -16.88 -9.98 -48.70
CA VAL A 254 -17.65 -8.74 -48.58
C VAL A 254 -19.01 -8.71 -47.83
N MET A 255 -19.09 -7.70 -46.96
CA MET A 255 -20.22 -6.99 -46.29
C MET A 255 -21.55 -6.85 -47.10
N PRO A 256 -22.73 -6.60 -46.45
CA PRO A 256 -23.07 -5.21 -46.13
C PRO A 256 -23.91 -4.94 -44.85
N ALA A 257 -23.85 -3.66 -44.48
CA ALA A 257 -24.43 -2.99 -43.32
C ALA A 257 -25.97 -3.00 -43.21
N LYS A 258 -26.46 -2.86 -41.96
CA LYS A 258 -27.82 -2.33 -41.68
C LYS A 258 -27.81 -1.28 -40.55
N ILE A 259 -28.40 -0.13 -40.91
CA ILE A 259 -28.68 1.08 -40.13
C ILE A 259 -29.97 0.92 -39.29
N ARG A 260 -30.00 1.47 -38.06
CA ARG A 260 -31.11 2.18 -37.35
C ARG A 260 -30.80 2.24 -35.84
N ARG A 261 -31.09 3.27 -35.04
CA ARG A 261 -31.82 4.55 -35.16
C ARG A 261 -31.44 5.39 -33.92
N ARG A 262 -31.26 6.71 -34.08
CA ARG A 262 -31.08 7.69 -32.99
C ARG A 262 -32.35 7.83 -32.12
N THR A 263 -32.16 8.13 -30.84
CA THR A 263 -32.95 9.17 -30.16
C THR A 263 -32.10 9.88 -29.10
N VAL A 264 -31.85 11.15 -29.38
CA VAL A 264 -31.33 12.18 -28.48
C VAL A 264 -32.53 12.80 -27.77
N SER A 265 -32.45 12.99 -26.46
CA SER A 265 -33.28 13.98 -25.77
C SER A 265 -32.38 14.89 -24.95
N CYS A 266 -32.19 16.11 -25.46
CA CYS A 266 -31.63 17.25 -24.76
C CYS A 266 -32.79 18.04 -24.15
N LYS A 267 -32.68 18.46 -22.89
CA LYS A 267 -33.45 19.59 -22.33
C LYS A 267 -32.54 20.43 -21.42
N GLN A 268 -32.75 21.73 -21.56
CA GLN A 268 -31.88 22.86 -21.21
C GLN A 268 -31.79 23.20 -19.72
N GLU A 269 -30.57 23.65 -19.37
CA GLU A 269 -30.19 24.86 -18.64
C GLU A 269 -31.15 25.49 -17.63
N THR A 270 -30.64 25.71 -16.42
CA THR A 270 -30.89 26.91 -15.62
C THR A 270 -29.59 27.35 -14.92
N GLU A 271 -29.42 28.65 -14.87
CA GLU A 271 -28.21 29.41 -14.54
C GLU A 271 -27.87 29.44 -13.03
N SER A 272 -26.61 29.77 -12.75
CA SER A 272 -26.11 30.60 -11.64
C SER A 272 -26.28 30.12 -10.19
N ASN A 273 -25.15 29.83 -9.54
CA ASN A 273 -24.71 30.60 -8.38
C ASN A 273 -23.22 30.32 -8.07
N ASP A 274 -22.37 31.27 -8.46
CA ASP A 274 -21.00 31.39 -7.96
C ASP A 274 -21.06 31.83 -6.49
N GLY A 275 -20.78 30.90 -5.58
CA GLY A 275 -20.54 31.17 -4.18
C GLY A 275 -19.06 30.95 -3.88
N HIS A 276 -18.33 32.03 -3.66
CA HIS A 276 -17.00 32.01 -3.06
C HIS A 276 -17.07 31.34 -1.68
N ASP A 277 -16.64 30.08 -1.58
CA ASP A 277 -16.37 29.47 -0.28
C ASP A 277 -14.97 29.92 0.15
N ALA A 278 -14.96 30.80 1.13
CA ALA A 278 -13.76 31.32 1.77
C ALA A 278 -12.93 30.15 2.34
N ASP A 279 -11.66 30.10 1.93
CA ASP A 279 -10.64 29.29 2.59
C ASP A 279 -10.69 29.59 4.09
N TYR A 280 -11.10 28.59 4.89
CA TYR A 280 -10.97 28.65 6.34
C TYR A 280 -9.47 28.71 6.68
N LEU A 281 -8.96 29.93 6.81
CA LEU A 281 -7.68 30.19 7.46
C LEU A 281 -7.78 29.65 8.90
N PRO A 282 -6.78 28.86 9.37
CA PRO A 282 -6.67 28.51 10.78
C PRO A 282 -6.71 29.80 11.62
N ASN A 283 -7.43 29.81 12.74
CA ASN A 283 -7.64 30.98 13.63
C ASN A 283 -6.34 31.67 14.12
N ASP A 284 -5.17 31.07 13.86
CA ASP A 284 -3.86 31.55 14.27
C ASP A 284 -3.13 32.36 13.17
N TRP A 285 -3.75 32.53 11.98
CA TRP A 285 -3.15 33.19 10.82
C TRP A 285 -3.95 34.45 10.46
N GLU A 286 -3.39 35.62 10.76
CA GLU A 286 -3.99 36.91 10.45
C GLU A 286 -3.35 37.49 9.19
N VAL A 287 -4.10 37.52 8.09
CA VAL A 287 -3.67 38.16 6.84
C VAL A 287 -4.28 39.56 6.77
N SER A 288 -3.44 40.59 6.78
CA SER A 288 -3.85 41.98 6.67
C SER A 288 -3.20 42.66 5.45
N ARG A 289 -3.91 43.61 4.86
CA ARG A 289 -3.38 44.45 3.77
C ARG A 289 -2.89 45.77 4.35
N THR A 290 -1.63 46.08 4.12
CA THR A 290 -1.04 47.37 4.53
C THR A 290 -1.50 48.49 3.61
N PHE A 291 -1.51 49.73 4.12
CA PHE A 291 -1.93 50.93 3.37
C PHE A 291 -1.08 51.19 2.11
N ASP A 292 0.13 50.63 2.05
CA ASP A 292 1.04 50.70 0.89
C ASP A 292 0.77 49.61 -0.17
N GLY A 293 -0.31 48.84 -0.02
CA GLY A 293 -0.73 47.81 -0.97
C GLY A 293 -0.05 46.45 -0.81
N GLN A 294 0.84 46.27 0.16
CA GLN A 294 1.49 44.98 0.45
C GLN A 294 0.65 44.10 1.37
N TYR A 295 0.80 42.78 1.24
CA TYR A 295 0.14 41.80 2.10
C TYR A 295 1.04 41.40 3.27
N ARG A 296 0.48 41.40 4.47
CA ARG A 296 1.13 40.97 5.72
C ARG A 296 0.42 39.73 6.24
N LEU A 297 1.18 38.68 6.53
CA LEU A 297 0.71 37.47 7.22
C LEU A 297 1.36 37.44 8.60
N ALA A 298 0.54 37.48 9.66
CA ALA A 298 0.95 37.27 11.04
C ALA A 298 0.51 35.87 11.48
N ILE A 299 1.45 35.08 12.00
CA ILE A 299 1.19 33.72 12.45
C ILE A 299 1.48 33.66 13.94
N THR A 300 0.48 33.32 14.75
CA THR A 300 0.64 33.14 16.19
C THR A 300 1.02 31.68 16.47
N CYS A 301 2.22 31.43 16.95
CA CYS A 301 2.70 30.09 17.29
C CYS A 301 2.81 29.93 18.82
N PRO A 302 2.04 29.02 19.46
CA PRO A 302 2.03 28.88 20.92
C PRO A 302 3.31 28.24 21.48
N LYS A 303 4.10 27.56 20.64
CA LYS A 303 5.35 26.89 21.02
C LYS A 303 6.47 27.24 20.06
N LYS A 304 7.62 27.60 20.61
CA LYS A 304 8.83 27.98 19.85
C LYS A 304 9.32 26.86 18.94
N GLU A 305 9.28 25.62 19.43
CA GLU A 305 9.75 24.44 18.72
C GLU A 305 8.94 24.21 17.44
N TRP A 306 7.64 24.52 17.48
CA TRP A 306 6.74 24.42 16.33
C TRP A 306 7.04 25.47 15.27
N LEU A 307 7.33 26.71 15.68
CA LEU A 307 7.72 27.76 14.75
C LEU A 307 9.02 27.39 14.01
N LEU A 308 10.03 26.90 14.74
CA LEU A 308 11.31 26.50 14.16
C LEU A 308 11.17 25.27 13.24
N GLN A 309 10.35 24.29 13.61
CA GLN A 309 10.06 23.12 12.76
C GLN A 309 9.34 23.52 11.46
N ASN A 310 8.38 24.44 11.52
CA ASN A 310 7.69 24.93 10.31
C ASN A 310 8.62 25.71 9.39
N ILE A 311 9.45 26.62 9.93
CA ILE A 311 10.46 27.35 9.14
C ILE A 311 11.45 26.36 8.51
N GLU A 312 11.88 25.34 9.23
CA GLU A 312 12.78 24.31 8.70
C GLU A 312 12.12 23.45 7.60
N GLY A 313 10.82 23.14 7.73
CA GLY A 313 10.04 22.50 6.67
C GLY A 313 9.99 23.35 5.40
N MET A 314 9.70 24.65 5.53
CA MET A 314 9.67 25.59 4.40
C MET A 314 11.04 25.73 3.71
N ILE A 315 12.13 25.74 4.48
CA ILE A 315 13.50 25.76 3.95
C ILE A 315 13.79 24.48 3.16
N LYS A 316 13.40 23.30 3.69
CA LYS A 316 13.62 22.01 3.02
C LYS A 316 12.87 21.93 1.68
N GLU A 317 11.60 22.36 1.66
CA GLU A 317 10.80 22.40 0.44
C GLU A 317 11.39 23.38 -0.59
N SER A 318 11.79 24.57 -0.14
CA SER A 318 12.42 25.58 -1.01
C SER A 318 13.77 25.12 -1.55
N ALA A 319 14.59 24.44 -0.73
CA ALA A 319 15.88 23.90 -1.14
C ALA A 319 15.70 22.75 -2.15
N ALA A 320 14.70 21.89 -1.96
CA ALA A 320 14.35 20.84 -2.91
C ALA A 320 13.94 21.45 -4.27
N GLU A 321 13.18 22.54 -4.27
CA GLU A 321 12.74 23.20 -5.49
C GLU A 321 13.89 23.93 -6.22
N VAL A 322 14.84 24.52 -5.48
CA VAL A 322 16.08 25.10 -6.05
C VAL A 322 16.94 24.04 -6.74
N LEU A 323 17.02 22.81 -6.18
CA LEU A 323 17.77 21.70 -6.77
C LEU A 323 17.10 21.15 -8.04
N ARG A 324 15.76 21.19 -8.11
CA ARG A 324 14.99 20.77 -9.29
C ARG A 324 15.05 21.79 -10.43
N SER A 325 15.19 23.08 -10.12
CA SER A 325 15.12 24.19 -11.09
C SER A 325 16.29 25.19 -10.94
N PRO A 326 17.52 24.85 -11.37
CA PRO A 326 18.72 25.67 -11.12
C PRO A 326 18.76 27.00 -11.89
N THR A 327 17.88 27.20 -12.88
CA THR A 327 17.86 28.36 -13.80
C THR A 327 17.03 29.55 -13.32
N LYS A 328 16.34 29.44 -12.17
CA LYS A 328 15.49 30.53 -11.63
C LYS A 328 16.18 31.25 -10.46
N PRO A 329 16.72 32.47 -10.65
CA PRO A 329 17.46 33.20 -9.60
C PRO A 329 16.58 33.58 -8.38
N ASN A 330 15.28 33.78 -8.59
CA ASN A 330 14.33 34.19 -7.55
C ASN A 330 14.15 33.13 -6.44
N LEU A 331 14.34 31.84 -6.76
CA LEU A 331 14.19 30.75 -5.79
C LEU A 331 15.35 30.72 -4.78
N ARG A 332 16.57 31.07 -5.21
CA ARG A 332 17.73 31.21 -4.31
C ARG A 332 17.56 32.38 -3.35
N HIS A 333 16.99 33.49 -3.84
CA HIS A 333 16.66 34.64 -3.00
C HIS A 333 15.62 34.30 -1.93
N TYR A 334 14.58 33.53 -2.30
CA TYR A 334 13.56 33.07 -1.36
C TYR A 334 14.12 32.13 -0.28
N ALA A 335 14.97 31.16 -0.66
CA ALA A 335 15.63 30.27 0.29
C ALA A 335 16.53 31.04 1.29
N ASN A 336 17.25 32.06 0.82
CA ASN A 336 18.06 32.93 1.69
C ASN A 336 17.21 33.77 2.64
N ASN A 337 16.04 34.24 2.20
CA ASN A 337 15.11 34.98 3.07
C ASN A 337 14.54 34.09 4.18
N LEU A 338 14.25 32.82 3.89
CA LEU A 338 13.82 31.84 4.90
C LEU A 338 14.93 31.47 5.90
N LEU A 339 16.19 31.41 5.45
CA LEU A 339 17.34 31.23 6.34
C LEU A 339 17.51 32.42 7.28
N ASN A 340 17.33 33.64 6.78
CA ASN A 340 17.35 34.85 7.61
C ASN A 340 16.16 34.91 8.58
N LEU A 341 14.98 34.44 8.17
CA LEU A 341 13.82 34.28 9.04
C LEU A 341 14.11 33.30 10.19
N LYS A 342 14.75 32.16 9.90
CA LYS A 342 15.18 31.19 10.92
C LYS A 342 16.14 31.81 11.94
N LYS A 343 17.12 32.60 11.47
CA LYS A 343 18.07 33.32 12.35
C LYS A 343 17.35 34.32 13.25
N ARG A 344 16.48 35.16 12.69
CA ARG A 344 15.68 36.13 13.48
C ARG A 344 14.75 35.45 14.48
N ALA A 345 14.16 34.30 14.13
CA ALA A 345 13.33 33.51 15.04
C ALA A 345 14.14 32.84 16.17
N LEU A 346 15.45 32.64 15.98
CA LEU A 346 16.37 32.19 17.02
C LEU A 346 16.85 33.35 17.91
N ASP A 347 17.04 34.55 17.33
CA ASP A 347 17.56 35.75 18.01
C ASP A 347 16.51 36.50 18.86
N LEU A 348 15.21 36.27 18.64
CA LEU A 348 14.11 36.81 19.47
C LEU A 348 13.97 36.11 20.85
N LEU A 349 15.09 35.64 21.40
CA LEU A 349 15.23 34.95 22.69
C LEU A 349 15.41 35.93 23.85
#